data_AF-A0A151WG98-F1
#
_entry.id   AF-A0A151WG98-F1
#
_cell.length_a   1.000
_cell.length_b   1.000
_cell.length_c   1.000
_cell.angle_alpha   90.00
_cell.angle_beta   90.00
_cell.angle_gamma   90.00
#
_symmetry.space_group_name_H-M   'P 1'
#
loop_
_entity.id
_entity.type
_entity.pdbx_description
1 polymer ?
#
loop_
_entity_poly.entity_id
_entity_poly.type
_entity_poly.pdbx_seq_one_letter_code
_entity_poly.pdbx_strand_id
1 'polypeptide(L)'
;DIALQLNKDNYISKMEEILSDNNTYEIINKDPTNKLTSDLRSLLVRWKGKKFIDDSTYRRLLTTDGIIPKAYGLTKIHKQGNPLRIIVSSINSQLYYFSLFLHNKYYLCHPRFQQNNFINAINIFLSNSYPLEFIFSSIQKRIKFHIDSNNRTVSKRSLRTSEMKILRSTVGKTRRDRVRNDNIRQQCNIQDIVRWGRERRRNWNQHISRMNRDRLVKIARDGKPKGSRLPGRPPKRCRDSWTSVSQEDKTKGLT
;
A
#
# COMPACT_ATOMS: atom_id res chain seq x y z
N ASP A 1 -14.04 -7.61 2.23
CA ASP A 1 -13.32 -6.80 3.23
C ASP A 1 -14.13 -6.70 4.51
N ILE A 2 -13.50 -7.02 5.63
CA ILE A 2 -14.09 -6.86 6.97
C ILE A 2 -13.91 -5.39 7.34
N ALA A 3 -15.00 -4.63 7.40
CA ALA A 3 -14.98 -3.27 7.91
C ALA A 3 -15.02 -3.33 9.44
N LEU A 4 -13.97 -2.84 10.09
CA LEU A 4 -13.89 -2.77 11.54
C LEU A 4 -14.46 -1.42 11.99
N GLN A 5 -15.55 -1.44 12.75
CA GLN A 5 -16.12 -0.22 13.33
C GLN A 5 -15.51 -0.03 14.73
N LEU A 6 -14.68 1.00 14.88
CA LEU A 6 -14.20 1.46 16.19
C LEU A 6 -15.08 2.60 16.68
N ASN A 7 -15.33 2.66 17.98
CA ASN A 7 -15.90 3.85 18.59
C ASN A 7 -14.96 5.04 18.33
N LYS A 8 -15.53 6.16 17.88
CA LYS A 8 -14.81 7.39 17.56
C LYS A 8 -13.95 7.87 18.73
N ASP A 9 -14.48 7.82 19.95
CA ASP A 9 -13.78 8.37 21.13
C ASP A 9 -12.59 7.50 21.53
N ASN A 10 -12.75 6.17 21.44
CA ASN A 10 -11.66 5.21 21.64
C ASN A 10 -10.59 5.37 20.55
N TYR A 11 -11.00 5.60 19.30
CA TYR A 11 -10.05 5.85 18.21
C TYR A 11 -9.26 7.15 18.41
N ILE A 12 -9.91 8.24 18.82
CA ILE A 12 -9.26 9.53 19.11
C ILE A 12 -8.28 9.37 20.27
N SER A 13 -8.71 8.75 21.38
CA SER A 13 -7.85 8.52 22.55
C SER A 13 -6.58 7.74 22.18
N LYS A 14 -6.72 6.67 21.36
CA LYS A 14 -5.57 5.90 20.86
C LYS A 14 -4.68 6.67 19.90
N MET A 15 -5.24 7.60 19.13
CA MET A 15 -4.43 8.45 18.25
C MET A 15 -3.64 9.49 19.06
N GLU A 16 -4.26 10.11 20.06
CA GLU A 16 -3.62 11.06 20.97
C GLU A 16 -2.51 10.38 21.80
N GLU A 17 -2.74 9.16 22.28
CA GLU A 17 -1.72 8.35 22.98
C GLU A 17 -0.49 8.09 22.10
N ILE A 18 -0.66 7.89 20.79
CA ILE A 18 0.48 7.68 19.89
C ILE A 18 1.18 9.01 19.57
N LEU A 19 0.41 10.10 19.44
CA LEU A 19 0.94 11.42 19.08
C LEU A 19 1.54 12.18 20.27
N SER A 20 1.35 11.71 21.50
CA SER A 20 1.95 12.30 22.71
C SER A 20 3.44 11.97 22.90
N ASP A 21 4.01 11.11 22.05
CA ASP A 21 5.44 10.80 22.07
C ASP A 21 6.29 12.00 21.62
N ASN A 22 6.83 12.72 22.60
CA ASN A 22 7.71 13.88 22.41
C ASN A 22 9.08 13.52 21.79
N ASN A 23 9.46 12.24 21.72
CA ASN A 23 10.69 11.85 21.02
C ASN A 23 10.52 11.83 19.50
N THR A 24 9.30 11.58 19.01
CA THR A 24 9.00 11.41 17.58
C THR A 24 8.23 12.60 17.00
N TYR A 25 7.36 13.24 17.78
CA TYR A 25 6.46 14.28 17.32
C TYR A 25 6.71 15.62 18.04
N GLU A 26 6.51 16.71 17.32
CA GLU A 26 6.65 18.08 17.83
C GLU A 26 5.36 18.87 17.54
N ILE A 27 4.93 19.67 18.51
CA ILE A 27 3.75 20.53 18.37
C ILE A 27 4.12 21.77 17.57
N ILE A 28 3.47 21.94 16.42
CA ILE A 28 3.67 23.11 15.57
C ILE A 28 2.59 24.15 15.89
N ASN A 29 3.01 25.33 16.34
CA ASN A 29 2.10 26.41 16.75
C ASN A 29 1.49 27.22 15.59
N LYS A 30 2.04 27.10 14.38
CA LYS A 30 1.59 27.87 13.21
C LYS A 30 1.56 27.00 11.96
N ASP A 31 0.49 27.11 11.19
CA ASP A 31 0.34 26.37 9.93
C ASP A 31 1.49 26.70 8.95
N PRO A 32 2.35 25.72 8.59
CA PRO A 32 3.46 25.92 7.65
C PRO A 32 3.01 26.02 6.19
N THR A 33 1.73 25.77 5.89
CA THR A 33 1.18 25.71 4.52
C THR A 33 1.50 26.94 3.69
N ASN A 34 1.35 28.14 4.25
CA ASN A 34 1.60 29.39 3.53
C ASN A 34 3.08 29.60 3.21
N LYS A 35 3.97 29.16 4.11
CA LYS A 35 5.42 29.21 3.88
C LYS A 35 5.82 28.25 2.77
N LEU A 36 5.36 26.99 2.86
CA LEU A 36 5.64 25.96 1.85
C LEU A 36 5.14 26.36 0.45
N THR A 37 3.96 26.99 0.35
CA THR A 37 3.41 27.45 -0.93
C THR A 37 4.19 28.64 -1.49
N SER A 38 4.63 29.58 -0.64
CA SER A 38 5.51 30.68 -1.04
C SER A 38 6.86 30.18 -1.56
N ASP A 39 7.48 29.25 -0.82
CA ASP A 39 8.77 28.66 -1.18
C ASP A 39 8.66 27.90 -2.50
N LEU A 40 7.61 27.11 -2.69
CA LEU A 40 7.33 26.40 -3.95
C LEU A 40 7.14 27.39 -5.12
N ARG A 41 6.36 28.45 -4.93
CA ARG A 41 6.16 29.50 -5.95
C ARG A 41 7.48 30.13 -6.36
N SER A 42 8.30 30.52 -5.37
CA SER A 42 9.62 31.10 -5.63
C SER A 42 10.52 30.17 -6.45
N LEU A 43 10.49 28.86 -6.15
CA LEU A 43 11.25 27.84 -6.88
C LEU A 43 10.76 27.69 -8.32
N LEU A 44 9.45 27.58 -8.52
CA LEU A 44 8.84 27.41 -9.84
C LEU A 44 9.08 28.63 -10.74
N VAL A 45 9.01 29.85 -10.19
CA VAL A 45 9.33 31.09 -10.92
C VAL A 45 10.79 31.08 -11.38
N ARG A 46 11.72 30.71 -10.50
CA ARG A 46 13.15 30.57 -10.85
C ARG A 46 13.37 29.53 -11.95
N TRP A 47 12.67 28.40 -11.90
CA TRP A 47 12.79 27.34 -12.90
C TRP A 47 12.20 27.74 -14.24
N LYS A 48 11.10 28.50 -14.24
CA LYS A 48 10.52 29.09 -15.45
C LYS A 48 11.49 30.09 -16.08
N GLY A 49 12.10 30.98 -15.28
CA GLY A 49 13.09 31.95 -15.75
C GLY A 49 14.32 31.30 -16.39
N LYS A 50 14.78 30.16 -15.85
CA LYS A 50 15.87 29.34 -16.41
C LYS A 50 15.44 28.41 -17.55
N LYS A 51 14.18 28.45 -17.99
CA LYS A 51 13.60 27.58 -19.02
C LYS A 51 13.69 26.07 -18.71
N PHE A 52 13.76 25.69 -17.43
CA PHE A 52 13.71 24.27 -17.02
C PHE A 52 12.30 23.67 -17.08
N ILE A 53 11.30 24.53 -16.99
CA ILE A 53 9.88 24.20 -17.13
C ILE A 53 9.24 25.19 -18.10
N ASP A 54 8.31 24.70 -18.91
CA ASP A 54 7.47 25.51 -19.76
C ASP A 54 6.30 26.13 -18.97
N ASP A 55 5.65 27.10 -19.58
CA ASP A 55 4.56 27.85 -18.95
C ASP A 55 3.34 26.97 -18.64
N SER A 56 3.08 25.93 -19.45
CA SER A 56 1.99 24.98 -19.20
C SER A 56 2.29 24.10 -17.98
N THR A 57 3.53 23.61 -17.86
CA THR A 57 3.98 22.86 -16.69
C THR A 57 3.98 23.73 -15.44
N TYR A 58 4.43 24.98 -15.53
CA TYR A 58 4.36 25.92 -14.41
C TYR A 58 2.93 26.06 -13.86
N ARG A 59 1.95 26.31 -14.73
CA ARG A 59 0.53 26.41 -14.32
C ARG A 59 0.00 25.12 -13.69
N ARG A 60 0.44 23.96 -14.18
CA ARG A 60 0.04 22.65 -13.64
C ARG A 60 0.64 22.36 -12.26
N LEU A 61 1.86 22.82 -12.00
CA LEU A 61 2.55 22.61 -10.71
C LEU A 61 2.14 23.63 -9.65
N LEU A 62 1.70 24.81 -10.09
CA LEU A 62 1.23 25.85 -9.20
C LEU A 62 -0.06 25.39 -8.50
N THR A 63 0.05 25.09 -7.22
CA THR A 63 -1.10 24.78 -6.37
C THR A 63 -1.53 26.06 -5.65
N THR A 64 -2.77 26.49 -5.85
CA THR A 64 -3.37 27.63 -5.14
C THR A 64 -3.99 27.18 -3.82
N ASP A 65 -4.68 26.04 -3.86
CA ASP A 65 -5.50 25.53 -2.76
C ASP A 65 -5.06 24.11 -2.36
N GLY A 66 -4.00 24.02 -1.56
CA GLY A 66 -3.53 22.74 -1.06
C GLY A 66 -4.23 22.34 0.22
N ILE A 67 -4.69 21.10 0.30
CA ILE A 67 -5.25 20.52 1.53
C ILE A 67 -4.09 20.08 2.43
N ILE A 68 -4.14 20.41 3.72
CA ILE A 68 -3.14 19.92 4.69
C ILE A 68 -3.16 18.37 4.70
N PRO A 69 -1.99 17.71 4.61
CA PRO A 69 -1.92 16.26 4.72
C PRO A 69 -2.61 15.75 5.99
N LYS A 70 -3.47 14.74 5.86
CA LYS A 70 -4.25 14.21 6.98
C LYS A 70 -3.65 12.90 7.46
N ALA A 71 -3.37 12.82 8.76
CA ALA A 71 -2.98 11.58 9.41
C ALA A 71 -4.23 10.75 9.80
N TYR A 72 -4.17 9.44 9.59
CA TYR A 72 -5.16 8.50 10.09
C TYR A 72 -4.50 7.19 10.53
N GLY A 73 -5.12 6.52 11.50
CA GLY A 73 -4.67 5.25 12.06
C GLY A 73 -5.38 4.06 11.43
N LEU A 74 -4.63 3.11 10.88
CA LEU A 74 -5.18 1.82 10.45
C LEU A 74 -4.97 0.76 11.54
N THR A 75 -6.06 0.18 12.03
CA THR A 75 -6.02 -0.83 13.10
C THR A 75 -5.32 -2.12 12.67
N LYS A 76 -4.26 -2.51 13.37
CA LYS A 76 -3.58 -3.79 13.15
C LYS A 76 -4.34 -4.92 13.86
N ILE A 77 -5.42 -5.39 13.25
CA ILE A 77 -6.33 -6.43 13.79
C ILE A 77 -5.63 -7.74 14.22
N HIS A 78 -4.50 -8.06 13.61
CA HIS A 78 -3.74 -9.28 13.90
C HIS A 78 -2.82 -9.15 15.12
N LYS A 79 -2.54 -7.96 15.62
CA LYS A 79 -1.69 -7.74 16.80
C LYS A 79 -2.52 -7.61 18.08
N GLN A 80 -1.98 -8.10 19.20
CA GLN A 80 -2.62 -7.95 20.52
C GLN A 80 -2.76 -6.46 20.87
N GLY A 81 -3.86 -6.08 21.53
CA GLY A 81 -4.19 -4.68 21.82
C GLY A 81 -4.74 -3.88 20.62
N ASN A 82 -4.73 -4.45 19.41
CA ASN A 82 -5.17 -3.79 18.17
C ASN A 82 -4.56 -2.39 17.98
N PRO A 83 -3.21 -2.24 17.98
CA PRO A 83 -2.55 -0.94 17.85
C PRO A 83 -2.84 -0.32 16.47
N LEU A 84 -2.88 1.02 16.42
CA LEU A 84 -3.05 1.76 15.18
C LEU A 84 -1.72 1.85 14.43
N ARG A 85 -1.78 1.84 13.09
CA ARG A 85 -0.69 2.23 12.19
C ARG A 85 -1.01 3.63 11.68
N ILE A 86 -0.25 4.63 12.12
CA ILE A 86 -0.39 5.98 11.56
C ILE A 86 0.05 5.97 10.09
N ILE A 87 -0.79 6.56 9.25
CA ILE A 87 -0.55 6.81 7.83
C ILE A 87 -0.89 8.27 7.58
N VAL A 88 0.05 9.01 6.99
CA VAL A 88 -0.18 10.38 6.54
C VAL A 88 -0.56 10.35 5.06
N SER A 89 -1.76 10.81 4.74
CA SER A 89 -2.19 10.97 3.35
C SER A 89 -1.78 12.35 2.85
N SER A 90 -0.82 12.36 1.92
CA SER A 90 -0.38 13.57 1.19
C SER A 90 -1.08 13.74 -0.16
N ILE A 91 -2.12 12.94 -0.45
CA ILE A 91 -2.89 13.06 -1.70
C ILE A 91 -3.55 14.44 -1.75
N ASN A 92 -3.37 15.14 -2.87
CA ASN A 92 -3.86 16.51 -3.09
C ASN A 92 -3.34 17.55 -2.09
N SER A 93 -2.22 17.26 -1.42
CA SER A 93 -1.51 18.25 -0.63
C SER A 93 -0.80 19.29 -1.50
N GLN A 94 -0.36 20.39 -0.88
CA GLN A 94 0.33 21.51 -1.51
C GLN A 94 1.51 21.06 -2.39
N LEU A 95 2.22 20.01 -1.96
CA LEU A 95 3.39 19.48 -2.64
C LEU A 95 3.09 18.23 -3.47
N TYR A 96 1.83 17.80 -3.57
CA TYR A 96 1.48 16.55 -4.24
C TYR A 96 1.85 16.57 -5.73
N TYR A 97 1.41 17.59 -6.48
CA TYR A 97 1.72 17.69 -7.91
C TYR A 97 3.20 17.96 -8.17
N PHE A 98 3.85 18.74 -7.31
CA PHE A 98 5.28 18.97 -7.38
C PHE A 98 6.08 17.70 -7.12
N SER A 99 5.74 16.94 -6.07
CA SER A 99 6.39 15.66 -5.75
C SER A 99 6.12 14.62 -6.83
N LEU A 100 4.91 14.56 -7.40
CA LEU A 100 4.58 13.70 -8.52
C LEU A 100 5.36 14.09 -9.79
N PHE A 101 5.54 15.38 -10.04
CA PHE A 101 6.34 15.87 -11.16
C PHE A 101 7.81 15.54 -11.00
N LEU A 102 8.38 15.75 -9.81
CA LEU A 102 9.74 15.35 -9.51
C LEU A 102 9.88 13.85 -9.61
N HIS A 103 8.96 13.09 -9.01
CA HIS A 103 8.92 11.64 -9.13
C HIS A 103 8.91 11.26 -10.61
N ASN A 104 7.96 11.71 -11.42
CA ASN A 104 7.95 11.37 -12.84
C ASN A 104 9.22 11.80 -13.59
N LYS A 105 9.82 12.95 -13.27
CA LYS A 105 11.09 13.38 -13.88
C LYS A 105 12.30 12.56 -13.42
N TYR A 106 12.39 12.19 -12.14
CA TYR A 106 13.50 11.39 -11.59
C TYR A 106 13.32 9.88 -11.78
N TYR A 107 12.08 9.41 -11.82
CA TYR A 107 11.67 8.01 -11.96
C TYR A 107 11.57 7.61 -13.44
N LEU A 108 11.40 8.57 -14.37
CA LEU A 108 11.41 8.32 -15.82
C LEU A 108 12.60 8.91 -16.58
N CYS A 109 13.38 9.84 -16.02
CA CYS A 109 14.51 10.45 -16.73
C CYS A 109 15.78 10.48 -15.85
N HIS A 110 16.91 9.99 -16.31
CA HIS A 110 17.41 10.25 -17.65
C HIS A 110 18.14 9.03 -18.21
N PRO A 111 17.94 8.65 -19.49
CA PRO A 111 18.77 7.66 -20.18
C PRO A 111 20.29 7.95 -20.12
N ARG A 112 20.70 9.23 -19.95
CA ARG A 112 22.09 9.64 -19.76
C ARG A 112 22.65 9.39 -18.35
N PHE A 113 21.79 9.31 -17.32
CA PHE A 113 22.20 9.15 -15.92
C PHE A 113 21.70 7.85 -15.28
N GLN A 114 20.90 7.05 -15.99
CA GLN A 114 20.48 5.72 -15.55
C GLN A 114 21.69 4.83 -15.22
N GLN A 115 22.71 4.84 -16.07
CA GLN A 115 23.95 4.12 -15.79
C GLN A 115 24.61 4.62 -14.51
N ASN A 116 24.85 5.92 -14.35
CA ASN A 116 25.49 6.45 -13.14
C ASN A 116 24.69 6.18 -11.86
N ASN A 117 23.36 6.23 -11.93
CA ASN A 117 22.50 5.92 -10.78
C ASN A 117 22.54 4.43 -10.43
N PHE A 118 22.57 3.54 -11.42
CA PHE A 118 22.76 2.11 -11.19
C PHE A 118 24.16 1.80 -10.68
N ILE A 119 25.19 2.43 -11.24
CA ILE A 119 26.58 2.27 -10.80
C ILE A 119 26.74 2.74 -9.35
N ASN A 120 26.22 3.92 -8.99
CA ASN A 120 26.26 4.41 -7.61
C ASN A 120 25.50 3.48 -6.65
N ALA A 121 24.31 3.00 -7.04
CA ALA A 121 23.56 2.05 -6.21
C ALA A 121 24.31 0.72 -6.02
N ILE A 122 24.89 0.16 -7.09
CA ILE A 122 25.69 -1.06 -7.03
C ILE A 122 26.92 -0.85 -6.14
N ASN A 123 27.62 0.27 -6.28
CA ASN A 123 28.79 0.60 -5.46
C ASN A 123 28.44 0.72 -3.97
N ILE A 124 27.29 1.32 -3.63
CA ILE A 124 26.80 1.38 -2.24
C ILE A 124 26.50 -0.03 -1.71
N PHE A 125 25.94 -0.93 -2.51
CA PHE A 125 25.69 -2.29 -2.06
C PHE A 125 26.98 -3.11 -1.94
N LEU A 126 27.94 -2.93 -2.84
CA LEU A 126 29.25 -3.57 -2.73
C LEU A 126 30.03 -3.08 -1.51
N SER A 127 29.97 -1.78 -1.20
CA SER A 127 30.62 -1.22 0.00
C SER A 127 30.01 -1.74 1.31
N ASN A 128 28.76 -2.21 1.26
CA ASN A 128 28.09 -2.91 2.37
C ASN A 128 28.23 -4.43 2.30
N SER A 129 29.21 -4.94 1.53
CA SER A 129 29.54 -6.38 1.40
C SER A 129 28.41 -7.26 0.87
N TYR A 130 27.48 -6.70 0.08
CA TYR A 130 26.46 -7.50 -0.59
C TYR A 130 27.05 -8.20 -1.82
N PRO A 131 26.81 -9.51 -2.02
CA PRO A 131 27.27 -10.24 -3.20
C PRO A 131 26.69 -9.67 -4.50
N LEU A 132 27.53 -9.55 -5.54
CA LEU A 132 27.17 -8.95 -6.81
C LEU A 132 25.95 -9.65 -7.48
N GLU A 133 25.87 -10.98 -7.40
CA GLU A 133 24.73 -11.76 -7.90
C GLU A 133 23.40 -11.37 -7.21
N PHE A 134 23.45 -11.08 -5.92
CA PHE A 134 22.27 -10.71 -5.14
C PHE A 134 21.75 -9.34 -5.56
N ILE A 135 22.65 -8.38 -5.78
CA ILE A 135 22.31 -7.02 -6.22
C ILE A 135 21.64 -7.07 -7.60
N PHE A 136 22.24 -7.78 -8.56
CA PHE A 136 21.70 -7.90 -9.91
C PHE A 136 20.34 -8.61 -9.95
N SER A 137 20.21 -9.73 -9.23
CA SER A 137 18.94 -10.46 -9.18
C SER A 137 17.80 -9.64 -8.57
N SER A 138 18.11 -8.77 -7.61
CA SER A 138 17.15 -7.91 -6.93
C SER A 138 16.66 -6.77 -7.85
N ILE A 139 17.58 -6.13 -8.58
CA ILE A 139 17.26 -5.07 -9.54
C ILE A 139 16.40 -5.62 -10.68
N GLN A 140 16.80 -6.77 -11.25
CA GLN A 140 16.10 -7.39 -12.37
C GLN A 140 14.66 -7.80 -12.02
N LYS A 141 14.44 -8.31 -10.80
CA LYS A 141 13.10 -8.66 -10.30
C LYS A 141 12.20 -7.42 -10.17
N ARG A 142 12.73 -6.29 -9.71
CA ARG A 142 11.96 -5.04 -9.56
C ARG A 142 11.56 -4.42 -10.90
N ILE A 143 12.47 -4.40 -11.87
CA ILE A 143 12.18 -3.91 -13.23
C ILE A 143 11.06 -4.74 -13.87
N LYS A 144 11.17 -6.07 -13.78
CA LYS A 144 10.17 -6.99 -14.31
C LYS A 144 8.80 -6.83 -13.65
N PHE A 145 8.77 -6.66 -12.33
CA PHE A 145 7.53 -6.45 -11.58
C PHE A 145 6.78 -5.19 -12.02
N HIS A 146 7.49 -4.08 -12.25
CA HIS A 146 6.86 -2.83 -12.69
C HIS A 146 6.31 -2.94 -14.11
N ILE A 147 7.02 -3.59 -15.02
CA ILE A 147 6.56 -3.86 -16.40
C ILE A 147 5.29 -4.74 -16.39
N ASP A 148 5.26 -5.78 -15.55
CA ASP A 148 4.13 -6.71 -15.47
C ASP A 148 2.90 -6.12 -14.73
N SER A 149 3.09 -5.06 -13.93
CA SER A 149 2.02 -4.48 -13.10
C SER A 149 0.99 -3.63 -13.86
N ASN A 150 1.31 -3.16 -15.07
CA ASN A 150 0.42 -2.35 -15.92
C ASN A 150 -0.63 -3.14 -16.71
N ASN A 151 -0.63 -4.49 -16.65
CA ASN A 151 -1.50 -5.35 -17.48
C ASN A 151 -2.35 -6.35 -16.66
N ARG A 152 -3.36 -5.91 -15.89
CA ARG A 152 -4.20 -6.83 -15.08
C ARG A 152 -5.61 -6.97 -15.66
N THR A 153 -6.12 -8.19 -15.88
CA THR A 153 -6.40 -9.24 -14.88
C THR A 153 -5.78 -10.62 -15.21
N VAL A 154 -4.97 -11.18 -14.31
CA VAL A 154 -4.18 -12.39 -14.59
C VAL A 154 -4.84 -13.65 -14.05
N SER A 155 -5.25 -14.55 -14.96
CA SER A 155 -5.80 -15.88 -14.63
C SER A 155 -4.80 -16.76 -13.88
N LYS A 156 -5.30 -17.67 -13.01
CA LYS A 156 -4.49 -18.67 -12.29
C LYS A 156 -3.57 -19.49 -13.21
N ARG A 157 -4.01 -19.73 -14.45
CA ARG A 157 -3.20 -20.42 -15.48
C ARG A 157 -2.00 -19.57 -15.90
N SER A 158 -2.19 -18.26 -16.03
CA SER A 158 -1.11 -17.33 -16.37
C SER A 158 -0.08 -17.22 -15.24
N LEU A 159 -0.50 -17.19 -13.97
CA LEU A 159 0.44 -17.21 -12.82
C LEU A 159 1.37 -18.44 -12.84
N ARG A 160 0.82 -19.64 -13.12
CA ARG A 160 1.59 -20.88 -13.24
C ARG A 160 2.52 -20.88 -14.46
N THR A 161 2.06 -20.32 -15.57
CA THR A 161 2.87 -20.22 -16.80
C THR A 161 4.04 -19.27 -16.59
N SER A 162 3.81 -18.10 -15.97
CA SER A 162 4.86 -17.13 -15.66
C SER A 162 5.86 -17.68 -14.65
N GLU A 163 5.39 -18.35 -13.60
CA GLU A 163 6.24 -19.07 -12.65
C GLU A 163 7.14 -20.08 -13.39
N MET A 164 6.55 -20.95 -14.22
CA MET A 164 7.35 -21.97 -14.89
C MET A 164 8.31 -21.43 -15.94
N LYS A 165 8.01 -20.30 -16.57
CA LYS A 165 8.94 -19.63 -17.48
C LYS A 165 10.20 -19.17 -16.74
N ILE A 166 10.04 -18.69 -15.50
CA ILE A 166 11.16 -18.26 -14.65
C ILE A 166 11.94 -19.48 -14.16
N LEU A 167 11.28 -20.46 -13.54
CA LEU A 167 11.96 -21.63 -12.98
C LEU A 167 12.74 -22.42 -14.04
N ARG A 168 12.16 -22.58 -15.24
CA ARG A 168 12.88 -23.19 -16.37
C ARG A 168 14.15 -22.45 -16.75
N SER A 169 14.07 -21.13 -16.84
CA SER A 169 15.23 -20.29 -17.16
C SER A 169 16.31 -20.41 -16.10
N THR A 170 15.94 -20.47 -14.82
CA THR A 170 16.91 -20.58 -13.71
C THR A 170 17.65 -21.91 -13.71
N VAL A 171 16.98 -23.00 -14.08
CA VAL A 171 17.58 -24.34 -14.17
C VAL A 171 18.27 -24.56 -15.53
N GLY A 172 18.21 -23.57 -16.44
CA GLY A 172 18.76 -23.68 -17.80
C GLY A 172 18.03 -24.70 -18.68
N LYS A 173 16.77 -25.01 -18.37
CA LYS A 173 15.97 -26.00 -19.13
C LYS A 173 15.03 -25.33 -20.11
N THR A 174 15.11 -25.76 -21.36
CA THR A 174 14.25 -25.28 -22.44
C THR A 174 13.01 -26.16 -22.60
N ARG A 175 12.08 -25.76 -23.47
CA ARG A 175 10.92 -26.61 -23.82
C ARG A 175 11.31 -27.87 -24.60
N ARG A 176 12.47 -27.87 -25.28
CA ARG A 176 12.96 -29.00 -26.09
C ARG A 176 13.43 -30.16 -25.22
N ASP A 177 13.86 -29.87 -24.00
CA ASP A 177 14.33 -30.86 -23.04
C ASP A 177 13.20 -31.75 -22.49
N ARG A 178 11.93 -31.40 -22.78
CA ARG A 178 10.70 -32.14 -22.39
C ARG A 178 10.62 -32.54 -20.90
N VAL A 179 11.34 -31.85 -20.02
CA VAL A 179 11.31 -32.09 -18.57
C VAL A 179 9.99 -31.61 -17.98
N ARG A 180 9.35 -32.44 -17.13
CA ARG A 180 8.08 -32.12 -16.47
C ARG A 180 8.21 -30.94 -15.50
N ASN A 181 7.20 -30.06 -15.46
CA ASN A 181 7.20 -28.87 -14.59
C ASN A 181 7.37 -29.19 -13.10
N ASP A 182 6.83 -30.33 -12.66
CA ASP A 182 6.90 -30.76 -11.26
C ASP A 182 8.35 -31.07 -10.86
N ASN A 183 9.13 -31.69 -11.74
CA ASN A 183 10.54 -31.98 -11.51
C ASN A 183 11.37 -30.68 -11.42
N ILE A 184 11.06 -29.68 -12.24
CA ILE A 184 11.73 -28.37 -12.20
C ILE A 184 11.43 -27.64 -10.90
N ARG A 185 10.19 -27.76 -10.40
CA ARG A 185 9.80 -27.23 -9.09
C ARG A 185 10.50 -27.94 -7.93
N GLN A 186 10.60 -29.27 -7.99
CA GLN A 186 11.36 -30.06 -7.01
C GLN A 186 12.85 -29.68 -7.00
N GLN A 187 13.45 -29.53 -8.17
CA GLN A 187 14.85 -29.15 -8.32
C GLN A 187 15.14 -27.76 -7.75
N CYS A 188 14.20 -26.81 -7.90
CA CYS A 188 14.31 -25.50 -7.27
C CYS A 188 13.85 -25.49 -5.79
N ASN A 189 13.38 -26.61 -5.25
CA ASN A 189 12.72 -26.71 -3.94
C ASN A 189 11.59 -25.68 -3.74
N ILE A 190 10.77 -25.47 -4.77
CA ILE A 190 9.68 -24.47 -4.80
C ILE A 190 8.33 -25.17 -5.03
N GLN A 191 7.33 -24.82 -4.23
CA GLN A 191 5.95 -25.28 -4.39
C GLN A 191 5.20 -24.47 -5.46
N ASP A 192 4.23 -25.07 -6.15
CA ASP A 192 3.32 -24.37 -7.08
C ASP A 192 2.71 -23.10 -6.45
N ILE A 193 2.88 -21.96 -7.10
CA ILE A 193 2.46 -20.65 -6.59
C ILE A 193 0.97 -20.58 -6.22
N VAL A 194 0.09 -21.29 -6.94
CA VAL A 194 -1.34 -21.34 -6.62
C VAL A 194 -1.57 -22.21 -5.38
N ARG A 195 -0.87 -23.33 -5.25
CA ARG A 195 -0.91 -24.20 -4.07
C ARG A 195 -0.36 -23.47 -2.84
N TRP A 196 0.77 -22.77 -2.95
CA TRP A 196 1.33 -21.91 -1.91
C TRP A 196 0.34 -20.84 -1.46
N GLY A 197 -0.32 -20.16 -2.41
CA GLY A 197 -1.35 -19.16 -2.09
C GLY A 197 -2.54 -19.75 -1.33
N ARG A 198 -2.98 -20.97 -1.68
CA ARG A 198 -4.02 -21.70 -0.94
C ARG A 198 -3.56 -22.10 0.45
N GLU A 199 -2.33 -22.60 0.58
CA GLU A 199 -1.71 -22.97 1.86
C GLU A 199 -1.60 -21.78 2.80
N ARG A 200 -1.17 -20.63 2.30
CA ARG A 200 -1.08 -19.40 3.09
C ARG A 200 -2.45 -18.95 3.60
N ARG A 201 -3.51 -19.10 2.80
CA ARG A 201 -4.90 -18.86 3.23
C ARG A 201 -5.36 -19.86 4.30
N ARG A 202 -5.02 -21.15 4.15
CA ARG A 202 -5.30 -22.18 5.16
C ARG A 202 -4.55 -21.91 6.47
N ASN A 203 -3.28 -21.57 6.42
CA ASN A 203 -2.45 -21.25 7.58
C ASN A 203 -2.99 -20.01 8.30
N TRP A 204 -3.41 -18.98 7.55
CA TRP A 204 -4.07 -17.80 8.12
C TRP A 204 -5.40 -18.17 8.79
N ASN A 205 -6.25 -18.98 8.14
CA ASN A 205 -7.49 -19.46 8.73
C ASN A 205 -7.25 -20.28 10.00
N GLN A 206 -6.30 -21.21 9.99
CA GLN A 206 -5.93 -22.01 11.16
C GLN A 206 -5.36 -21.14 12.28
N HIS A 207 -4.51 -20.17 11.96
CA HIS A 207 -3.99 -19.21 12.93
C HIS A 207 -5.12 -18.43 13.59
N ILE A 208 -6.10 -17.94 12.83
CA ILE A 208 -7.29 -17.30 13.40
C ILE A 208 -8.10 -18.28 14.25
N SER A 209 -8.24 -19.54 13.82
CA SER A 209 -8.95 -20.55 14.62
C SER A 209 -8.30 -20.79 15.98
N ARG A 210 -6.97 -20.71 16.05
CA ARG A 210 -6.21 -20.84 17.31
C ARG A 210 -6.21 -19.57 18.17
N MET A 211 -6.62 -18.41 17.64
CA MET A 211 -6.73 -17.18 18.43
C MET A 211 -7.84 -17.28 19.48
N ASN A 212 -7.71 -16.53 20.58
CA ASN A 212 -8.77 -16.41 21.58
C ASN A 212 -10.07 -15.86 20.94
N ARG A 213 -11.24 -16.32 21.42
CA ARG A 213 -12.58 -15.91 20.95
C ARG A 213 -12.80 -14.40 21.07
N ASP A 214 -12.17 -13.75 22.05
CA ASP A 214 -12.29 -12.30 22.27
C ASP A 214 -11.55 -11.46 21.21
N ARG A 215 -10.73 -12.11 20.36
CA ARG A 215 -10.00 -11.41 19.30
C ARG A 215 -10.96 -10.97 18.20
N LEU A 216 -10.97 -9.67 17.91
CA LEU A 216 -11.79 -9.06 16.86
C LEU A 216 -11.72 -9.78 15.51
N VAL A 217 -10.55 -10.29 15.11
CA VAL A 217 -10.38 -11.04 13.85
C VAL A 217 -11.20 -12.33 13.85
N LYS A 218 -11.28 -13.02 14.99
CA LYS A 218 -12.03 -14.27 15.14
C LYS A 218 -13.53 -13.99 15.21
N ILE A 219 -13.92 -12.98 15.98
CA ILE A 219 -15.31 -12.47 16.04
C ILE A 219 -15.80 -12.07 14.66
N ALA A 220 -15.00 -11.34 13.87
CA ALA A 220 -15.43 -10.89 12.55
C ALA A 220 -15.46 -12.01 11.49
N ARG A 221 -14.65 -13.07 11.66
CA ARG A 221 -14.68 -14.25 10.79
C ARG A 221 -15.89 -15.14 11.09
N ASP A 222 -16.15 -15.37 12.38
CA ASP A 222 -17.18 -16.31 12.85
C ASP A 222 -18.55 -15.64 13.02
N GLY A 223 -18.56 -14.32 13.19
CA GLY A 223 -19.75 -13.48 13.33
C GLY A 223 -20.53 -13.41 12.02
N LYS A 224 -21.70 -14.05 11.98
CA LYS A 224 -22.70 -13.80 10.94
C LYS A 224 -23.43 -12.50 11.30
N PRO A 225 -23.38 -11.45 10.46
CA PRO A 225 -24.18 -10.26 10.71
C PRO A 225 -25.67 -10.65 10.70
N LYS A 226 -26.43 -10.20 11.70
CA LYS A 226 -27.89 -10.34 11.68
C LYS A 226 -28.43 -9.39 10.60
N GLY A 227 -29.07 -9.96 9.58
CA GLY A 227 -29.69 -9.22 8.47
C GLY A 227 -28.93 -9.35 7.14
N SER A 228 -29.69 -9.35 6.05
CA SER A 228 -29.15 -9.35 4.68
C SER A 228 -28.78 -7.93 4.27
N ARG A 229 -27.61 -7.77 3.66
CA ARG A 229 -27.24 -6.50 3.02
C ARG A 229 -28.15 -6.28 1.81
N LEU A 230 -28.84 -5.14 1.75
CA LEU A 230 -29.61 -4.74 0.57
C LEU A 230 -28.69 -4.70 -0.67
N PRO A 231 -29.13 -5.23 -1.83
CA PRO A 231 -28.38 -5.14 -3.07
C PRO A 231 -28.17 -3.67 -3.46
N GLY A 232 -26.95 -3.34 -3.90
CA GLY A 232 -26.57 -1.98 -4.31
C GLY A 232 -25.68 -1.24 -3.33
N ARG A 233 -25.41 0.04 -3.66
CA ARG A 233 -24.69 0.96 -2.78
C ARG A 233 -25.53 1.19 -1.52
N PRO A 234 -24.95 1.13 -0.31
CA PRO A 234 -25.69 1.44 0.92
C PRO A 234 -26.39 2.80 0.77
N PRO A 235 -27.72 2.86 0.98
CA PRO A 235 -28.49 4.10 0.76
C PRO A 235 -28.09 5.22 1.71
N LYS A 236 -27.49 4.87 2.86
CA LYS A 236 -26.96 5.81 3.85
C LYS A 236 -25.43 5.84 3.80
N ARG A 237 -24.82 7.02 3.89
CA ARG A 237 -23.38 7.11 4.20
C ARG A 237 -23.19 6.71 5.66
N CYS A 238 -22.01 6.21 6.01
CA CYS A 238 -21.70 5.78 7.39
C CYS A 238 -21.92 6.90 8.43
N ARG A 239 -21.80 8.18 8.03
CA ARG A 239 -22.13 9.36 8.85
C ARG A 239 -23.62 9.44 9.21
N ASP A 240 -24.51 9.01 8.33
CA ASP A 240 -25.97 9.14 8.49
C ASP A 240 -26.57 8.01 9.34
N SER A 241 -25.74 7.06 9.78
CA SER A 241 -26.14 5.91 10.60
C SER A 241 -26.24 6.26 12.09
N TRP A 242 -25.64 7.36 12.54
CA TRP A 242 -25.54 7.74 13.96
C TRP A 242 -26.79 8.44 14.52
N THR A 243 -27.64 9.00 13.66
CA THR A 243 -28.86 9.73 14.05
C THR A 243 -30.12 8.88 14.05
N SER A 244 -30.04 7.63 13.61
CA SER A 244 -31.19 6.73 13.60
C SER A 244 -31.26 6.00 14.94
N VAL A 245 -32.12 6.51 15.84
CA VAL A 245 -32.62 5.76 17.00
C VAL A 245 -32.94 4.33 16.56
N SER A 246 -32.34 3.36 17.25
CA SER A 246 -32.55 1.93 17.02
C SER A 246 -34.04 1.64 16.93
N GLN A 247 -34.47 0.96 15.86
CA GLN A 247 -35.74 0.23 15.88
C GLN A 247 -35.55 -0.98 16.80
N GLU A 248 -35.56 -0.74 18.11
CA GLU A 248 -35.78 -1.75 19.14
C GLU A 248 -37.17 -1.48 19.74
N ASP A 249 -37.93 -2.58 19.90
CA ASP A 249 -39.23 -2.72 20.56
C ASP A 249 -40.50 -2.17 19.88
N LYS A 250 -41.06 -3.00 18.98
CA LYS A 250 -42.51 -3.10 18.75
C LYS A 250 -42.98 -4.55 18.88
N THR A 251 -42.77 -5.15 20.05
CA THR A 251 -43.52 -6.34 20.50
C THR A 251 -43.68 -6.29 22.01
N LYS A 252 -44.70 -5.56 22.48
CA LYS A 252 -45.38 -5.76 23.77
C LYS A 252 -46.62 -4.86 23.79
N GLY A 253 -47.80 -5.49 23.73
CA GLY A 253 -49.09 -4.81 23.71
C GLY A 253 -50.18 -5.67 23.06
N LEU A 254 -50.30 -6.92 23.48
CA LEU A 254 -51.57 -7.64 23.46
C LEU A 254 -52.11 -7.58 24.89
N THR A 255 -53.14 -6.78 25.07
CA THR A 255 -54.28 -6.98 25.97
C THR A 255 -55.45 -6.27 25.32
#